data_AF-A0A918V9B9-F1
#
_entry.id   AF-A0A918V9B9-F1
#
_cell.length_a   1.000
_cell.length_b   1.000
_cell.length_c   1.000
_cell.angle_alpha   90.00
_cell.angle_beta   90.00
_cell.angle_gamma   90.00
#
_symmetry.space_group_name_H-M   'P 1'
#
loop_
_entity.id
_entity.type
_entity.pdbx_description
1 polymer ?
#
loop_
_entity_poly.entity_id
_entity_poly.type
_entity_poly.pdbx_seq_one_letter_code
_entity_poly.pdbx_strand_id
1 'polypeptide(L)'
;MPGQRIELCSDRAAGARFRWPRWRRGAAGRWWRGYGNELWEFDERGLMRRREASINDIAISDADKRIRGPRPADDHGVDIPLR
;
A
#
# COMPACT_ATOMS: atom_id res chain seq x y z
N MET A 1 18.27 0.12 6.06
CA MET A 1 16.97 0.64 5.59
C MET A 1 16.14 -0.52 5.03
N PRO A 2 15.14 -1.06 5.74
CA PRO A 2 14.13 -1.88 5.04
C PRO A 2 12.68 -1.45 5.35
N GLY A 3 12.20 -0.44 4.62
CA GLY A 3 10.77 -0.20 4.42
C GLY A 3 10.35 -0.77 3.06
N GLN A 4 9.14 -1.33 2.98
CA GLN A 4 8.45 -1.83 1.77
C GLN A 4 9.39 -2.12 0.60
N ARG A 5 9.86 -3.37 0.49
CA ARG A 5 10.71 -3.80 -0.61
C ARG A 5 10.11 -3.39 -1.96
N ILE A 6 10.69 -2.36 -2.55
CA ILE A 6 10.50 -2.03 -3.95
C ILE A 6 11.39 -3.00 -4.73
N GLU A 7 10.78 -3.96 -5.43
CA GLU A 7 11.52 -4.76 -6.41
C GLU A 7 11.68 -3.91 -7.67
N LEU A 8 12.92 -3.52 -7.94
CA LEU A 8 13.31 -2.85 -9.17
C LEU A 8 13.48 -3.94 -10.24
N CYS A 9 12.59 -3.96 -11.24
CA CYS A 9 12.68 -4.91 -12.37
C CYS A 9 13.51 -4.34 -13.53
N SER A 10 13.90 -3.06 -13.45
CA SER A 10 14.93 -2.38 -14.25
C SER A 10 15.32 -1.07 -13.54
N ASP A 11 16.37 -0.36 -13.98
CA ASP A 11 16.79 0.92 -13.40
C ASP A 11 15.70 2.01 -13.37
N ARG A 12 14.59 1.81 -14.10
CA ARG A 12 13.49 2.78 -14.23
C ARG A 12 12.12 2.23 -13.82
N ALA A 13 12.04 1.01 -13.29
CA ALA A 13 10.78 0.38 -12.92
C ALA A 13 10.79 -0.02 -11.44
N ALA A 14 9.75 0.37 -10.70
CA ALA A 14 9.55 0.04 -9.30
C ALA A 14 8.22 -0.70 -9.10
N GLY A 15 8.22 -1.76 -8.29
CA GLY A 15 7.00 -2.42 -7.82
C GLY A 15 6.78 -2.22 -6.32
N ALA A 16 5.56 -1.91 -5.90
CA ALA A 16 5.20 -1.77 -4.48
C ALA A 16 4.00 -2.66 -4.13
N ARG A 17 4.07 -3.33 -2.98
CA ARG A 17 2.93 -4.01 -2.36
C ARG A 17 2.49 -3.25 -1.12
N PHE A 18 1.19 -3.06 -0.95
CA PHE A 18 0.64 -2.30 0.16
C PHE A 18 -0.71 -2.85 0.62
N ARG A 19 -1.05 -2.50 1.85
CA ARG A 19 -2.32 -2.83 2.46
C ARG A 19 -2.73 -1.69 3.36
N TRP A 20 -4.00 -1.28 3.26
CA TRP A 20 -4.53 -0.23 4.11
C TRP A 20 -5.98 -0.53 4.53
N PRO A 21 -6.33 -0.20 5.79
CA PRO A 21 -7.72 -0.17 6.19
C PRO A 21 -8.38 1.11 5.64
N ARG A 22 -9.61 0.97 5.13
CA ARG A 22 -10.43 2.10 4.67
C ARG A 22 -11.83 1.99 5.26
N TRP A 23 -12.35 3.12 5.74
CA TRP A 23 -13.77 3.26 6.01
C TRP A 23 -14.48 3.72 4.76
N ARG A 24 -15.57 3.04 4.37
CA ARG A 24 -16.46 3.51 3.31
C ARG A 24 -17.75 4.03 3.94
N ARG A 25 -18.03 5.32 3.75
CA ARG A 25 -19.30 5.91 4.14
C ARG A 25 -20.38 5.49 3.13
N GLY A 26 -21.43 4.82 3.62
CA GLY A 26 -22.60 4.34 2.90
C GLY A 26 -23.70 3.94 3.91
N ALA A 27 -24.85 3.44 3.45
CA ALA A 27 -26.04 3.19 4.31
C ALA A 27 -25.79 2.28 5.53
N ALA A 28 -24.79 1.40 5.46
CA ALA A 28 -24.41 0.49 6.54
C ALA A 28 -22.89 0.56 6.77
N GLY A 29 -22.36 1.78 6.99
CA GLY A 29 -20.93 2.06 7.12
C GLY A 29 -20.11 0.87 7.65
N ARG A 30 -19.09 0.47 6.89
CA ARG A 30 -18.30 -0.72 7.18
C ARG A 30 -16.83 -0.53 6.84
N TRP A 31 -16.01 -1.32 7.51
CA TRP A 31 -14.58 -1.35 7.28
C TRP A 31 -14.22 -2.27 6.12
N TRP A 32 -13.21 -1.84 5.38
CA TRP A 32 -12.61 -2.61 4.29
C TRP A 32 -11.10 -2.62 4.48
N ARG A 33 -10.47 -3.66 3.95
CA ARG A 33 -9.02 -3.75 3.80
C ARG A 33 -8.71 -3.89 2.31
N GLY A 34 -8.03 -2.90 1.77
CA GLY A 34 -7.47 -2.94 0.42
C GLY A 34 -6.13 -3.66 0.43
N TYR A 35 -5.94 -4.57 -0.53
CA TYR A 35 -4.64 -5.13 -0.90
C TYR A 35 -4.29 -4.60 -2.28
N GLY A 36 -3.15 -3.93 -2.37
CA GLY A 36 -2.73 -3.25 -3.59
C GLY A 36 -1.36 -3.69 -4.06
N ASN A 37 -1.22 -3.80 -5.38
CA ASN A 37 0.05 -3.83 -6.08
C ASN A 37 0.11 -2.60 -6.99
N GLU A 38 1.24 -1.91 -6.95
CA GLU A 38 1.53 -0.77 -7.81
C GLU A 38 2.81 -1.02 -8.59
N LEU A 39 2.77 -0.74 -9.88
CA LEU A 39 3.93 -0.72 -10.76
C LEU A 39 4.09 0.71 -11.27
N TRP A 40 5.30 1.24 -11.11
CA TRP A 40 5.66 2.57 -11.57
C TRP A 40 6.81 2.48 -12.57
N GLU A 41 6.70 3.27 -13.63
CA GLU A 41 7.77 3.53 -14.59
C GLU A 41 8.19 4.99 -14.47
N PHE A 42 9.50 5.25 -14.44
CA PHE A 42 10.07 6.58 -14.33
C PHE A 42 10.80 6.99 -15.61
N ASP A 43 10.82 8.29 -15.90
CA ASP A 43 11.65 8.86 -16.95
C ASP A 43 13.09 9.11 -16.47
N GLU A 44 13.93 9.64 -17.37
CA GLU A 44 15.35 9.90 -17.13
C GLU A 44 15.61 11.01 -16.10
N ARG A 45 14.59 11.81 -15.77
CA ARG A 45 14.64 12.83 -14.72
C ARG A 45 14.10 12.30 -13.39
N GLY A 46 13.74 11.02 -13.33
CA GLY A 46 13.14 10.37 -12.16
C GLY A 46 11.66 10.73 -11.96
N LEU A 47 11.00 11.33 -12.95
CA LEU A 47 9.57 11.65 -12.87
C LEU A 47 8.74 10.43 -13.27
N MET A 48 7.65 10.18 -12.55
CA MET A 48 6.74 9.08 -12.85
C MET A 48 6.10 9.30 -14.24
N ARG A 49 6.30 8.34 -15.13
CA ARG A 49 5.74 8.33 -16.50
C ARG A 49 4.50 7.45 -16.60
N ARG A 50 4.49 6.30 -15.93
CA ARG A 50 3.37 5.34 -15.93
C ARG A 50 3.13 4.83 -14.52
N ARG A 51 1.86 4.63 -14.18
CA ARG A 51 1.42 3.99 -12.94
C ARG A 51 0.29 3.03 -13.22
N GLU A 52 0.51 1.77 -12.90
CA GLU A 52 -0.51 0.73 -12.91
C GLU A 52 -0.78 0.26 -11.50
N ALA A 53 -2.05 0.21 -11.12
CA ALA A 53 -2.46 -0.18 -9.79
C ALA A 53 -3.57 -1.23 -9.89
N SER A 54 -3.38 -2.36 -9.23
CA SER A 54 -4.44 -3.35 -9.01
C SER A 54 -4.73 -3.41 -7.51
N ILE A 55 -6.00 -3.26 -7.15
CA ILE A 55 -6.47 -3.17 -5.78
C ILE A 55 -7.67 -4.08 -5.59
N ASN A 56 -7.63 -4.93 -4.58
CA ASN A 56 -8.74 -5.77 -4.15
C ASN A 56 -9.16 -5.40 -2.73
N ASP A 57 -10.45 -5.15 -2.53
CA ASP A 57 -11.04 -4.81 -1.23
C ASP A 57 -11.74 -6.03 -0.61
N ILE A 58 -11.46 -6.30 0.66
CA ILE A 58 -12.24 -7.26 1.46
C ILE A 58 -12.93 -6.55 2.62
N ALA A 59 -14.17 -6.96 2.92
CA ALA A 59 -14.87 -6.46 4.09
C ALA A 59 -14.20 -6.99 5.36
N ILE A 60 -14.03 -6.13 6.37
CA ILE A 60 -13.45 -6.53 7.66
C ILE A 60 -14.29 -5.97 8.82
N SER A 61 -14.16 -6.57 10.00
CA SER A 61 -14.70 -5.98 11.23
C SER A 61 -13.78 -4.89 11.78
N ASP A 62 -14.25 -4.16 12.81
CA ASP A 62 -13.38 -3.21 13.52
C ASP A 62 -12.21 -3.92 14.22
N ALA A 63 -12.44 -5.13 14.76
CA ALA A 63 -11.44 -5.93 15.46
C ALA A 63 -10.29 -6.35 14.53
N ASP A 64 -10.57 -6.55 13.25
CA ASP A 64 -9.59 -6.97 12.24
C ASP A 64 -8.67 -5.83 11.76
N LYS A 65 -8.83 -4.59 12.22
CA LYS A 65 -7.93 -3.49 11.83
C LYS A 65 -6.53 -3.72 12.39
N ARG A 66 -5.55 -3.84 11.49
CA ARG A 66 -4.12 -3.97 11.81
C ARG A 66 -3.41 -2.63 11.98
N ILE A 67 -3.92 -1.56 11.36
CA ILE A 67 -3.34 -0.21 11.42
C ILE A 67 -4.45 0.71 11.94
N ARG A 68 -4.17 1.44 13.02
CA ARG A 68 -5.11 2.36 13.68
C ARG A 68 -4.42 3.71 13.84
N GLY A 69 -4.69 4.63 12.91
CA GLY A 69 -4.09 5.96 12.93
C GLY A 69 -2.79 6.08 12.13
N PRO A 70 -2.04 7.18 12.29
CA PRO A 70 -0.81 7.43 11.57
C PRO A 70 0.27 6.41 11.95
N ARG A 71 1.19 6.13 11.02
CA ARG A 71 2.34 5.27 11.27
C ARG A 71 3.31 6.00 12.23
N PRO A 72 3.66 5.40 13.38
CA PRO A 72 4.64 5.97 14.30
C PRO A 72 6.01 6.18 13.63
N ALA A 73 6.77 7.15 14.14
CA ALA A 73 8.09 7.45 13.60
C ALA A 73 9.06 6.26 13.75
N ASP A 74 8.97 5.55 14.88
CA ASP A 74 9.81 4.41 15.19
C ASP A 74 9.55 3.21 14.26
N ASP A 75 8.38 3.17 13.62
CA ASP A 75 8.03 2.13 12.64
C ASP A 75 8.58 2.45 11.24
N HIS A 76 9.22 3.60 11.00
CA HIS A 76 9.80 3.92 9.70
C HIS A 76 10.95 2.96 9.35
N GLY A 77 10.93 2.43 8.14
CA GLY A 77 11.95 1.46 7.72
C GLY A 77 11.80 0.09 8.39
N VAL A 78 10.63 -0.22 8.96
CA VAL A 78 10.22 -1.59 9.30
C VAL A 78 9.31 -2.12 8.20
N ASP A 79 9.55 -3.34 7.74
CA ASP A 79 8.68 -3.95 6.73
C ASP A 79 7.29 -4.23 7.31
N ILE A 80 6.26 -3.95 6.51
CA ILE A 80 4.89 -4.29 6.90
C ILE A 80 4.76 -5.81 6.72
N PRO A 81 4.37 -6.58 7.75
CA PRO A 81 4.22 -8.02 7.62
C PRO A 81 3.09 -8.36 6.65
N LEU A 82 3.44 -8.72 5.41
CA LEU A 82 2.50 -9.17 4.38
C LEU A 82 2.08 -10.62 4.66
N ARG A 83 1.22 -10.82 5.67
CA ARG A 83 0.41 -12.03 5.83
C ARG A 83 -0.92 -11.88 5.13
#